data_AF-A0A9E3Q1P4-F1
#
_entry.id   AF-A0A9E3Q1P4-F1
#
_cell.length_a   1.000
_cell.length_b   1.000
_cell.length_c   1.000
_cell.angle_alpha   90.00
_cell.angle_beta   90.00
_cell.angle_gamma   90.00
#
_symmetry.space_group_name_H-M   'P 1'
#
loop_
_entity.id
_entity.type
_entity.pdbx_description
1 polymer ?
#
loop_
_entity_poly.entity_id
_entity_poly.type
_entity_poly.pdbx_seq_one_letter_code
_entity_poly.pdbx_strand_id
1 'polypeptide(L)'
;MSLEDGEIIPVTSFHYDPEGLAASEWNAISEHELLVRQRRTLYYFINHDLRPNALVDIQSRQVVASVAIDADQEITLDYMREPLPKRYLQTHGASYLFWSERGMRYDSFH
;
A
#
# COMPACT_ATOMS: atom_id res chain seq x y z
N MET A 1 -7.95 -8.04 -8.87
CA MET A 1 -6.96 -7.42 -9.80
C MET A 1 -5.63 -8.11 -9.59
N SER A 2 -4.89 -8.48 -10.65
CA SER A 2 -3.59 -9.16 -10.53
C SER A 2 -2.45 -8.18 -10.20
N LEU A 3 -1.48 -8.65 -9.42
CA LEU A 3 -0.26 -7.93 -9.02
C LEU A 3 1.03 -8.58 -9.57
N GLU A 4 0.91 -9.54 -10.50
CA GLU A 4 1.97 -10.46 -10.92
C GLU A 4 3.13 -9.82 -11.70
N ASP A 5 2.95 -8.65 -12.29
CA ASP A 5 3.96 -7.97 -13.13
C ASP A 5 5.10 -7.29 -12.33
N GLY A 6 5.22 -7.58 -11.04
CA GLY A 6 6.23 -6.99 -10.15
C GLY A 6 7.44 -7.89 -9.90
N GLU A 7 8.57 -7.27 -9.57
CA GLU A 7 9.79 -7.93 -9.12
C GLU A 7 9.86 -7.88 -7.59
N ILE A 8 10.21 -9.01 -6.96
CA ILE A 8 10.50 -9.03 -5.52
C ILE A 8 11.95 -8.62 -5.33
N ILE A 9 12.16 -7.56 -4.56
CA ILE A 9 13.50 -7.03 -4.28
C ILE A 9 13.69 -6.84 -2.77
N PRO A 10 14.93 -6.94 -2.26
CA PRO A 10 15.25 -6.55 -0.90
C PRO A 10 14.94 -5.07 -0.65
N VAL A 11 14.40 -4.75 0.53
CA VAL A 11 14.20 -3.37 0.99
C VAL A 11 15.51 -2.55 0.93
N THR A 12 16.66 -3.20 1.10
CA THR A 12 17.99 -2.56 1.01
C THR A 12 18.42 -2.20 -0.41
N SER A 13 17.89 -2.89 -1.42
CA SER A 13 18.18 -2.59 -2.84
C SER A 13 17.47 -1.33 -3.30
N PHE A 14 16.44 -0.90 -2.55
CA PHE A 14 15.90 0.44 -2.69
C PHE A 14 16.85 1.43 -2.02
N HIS A 15 17.63 2.16 -2.82
CA HIS A 15 18.18 3.42 -2.36
C HIS A 15 16.98 4.30 -1.99
N TYR A 16 16.76 4.50 -0.69
CA TYR A 16 15.68 5.33 -0.15
C TYR A 16 15.90 6.78 -0.60
N ASP A 17 15.53 7.07 -1.83
CA ASP A 17 15.07 8.39 -2.21
C ASP A 17 13.62 8.49 -1.70
N PRO A 18 13.34 9.32 -0.68
CA PRO A 18 11.99 9.50 -0.16
C PRO A 18 11.00 9.91 -1.25
N GLU A 19 11.45 10.60 -2.30
CA GLU A 19 10.63 11.00 -3.44
C GLU A 19 10.37 9.84 -4.40
N GLY A 20 11.38 8.98 -4.62
CA GLY A 20 11.28 7.78 -5.46
C GLY A 20 10.31 6.72 -4.91
N LEU A 21 10.22 6.58 -3.59
CA LEU A 21 9.30 5.64 -2.91
C LEU A 21 7.83 6.10 -2.96
N ALA A 22 7.60 7.41 -2.94
CA ALA A 22 6.27 7.98 -3.13
C ALA A 22 5.80 7.90 -4.60
N ALA A 23 6.75 7.90 -5.56
CA ALA A 23 6.45 7.88 -6.99
C ALA A 23 6.32 6.48 -7.60
N SER A 24 6.87 5.45 -6.93
CA SER A 24 6.90 4.06 -7.41
C SER A 24 5.70 3.26 -6.94
N GLU A 25 5.26 2.29 -7.75
CA GLU A 25 4.24 1.34 -7.36
C GLU A 25 4.87 0.13 -6.67
N TRP A 26 4.53 -0.10 -5.40
CA TRP A 26 5.07 -1.21 -4.62
C TRP A 26 4.09 -1.73 -3.57
N ASN A 27 4.35 -2.95 -3.09
CA ASN A 27 3.71 -3.56 -1.93
C ASN A 27 4.80 -4.12 -1.00
N ALA A 28 4.62 -4.02 0.31
CA ALA A 28 5.46 -4.75 1.26
C ALA A 28 5.02 -6.21 1.33
N ILE A 29 5.94 -7.12 1.06
CA ILE A 29 5.73 -8.57 1.19
C ILE A 29 6.16 -9.03 2.58
N SER A 30 7.21 -8.40 3.12
CA SER A 30 7.71 -8.59 4.48
C SER A 30 8.44 -7.31 4.94
N GLU A 31 8.93 -7.28 6.19
CA GLU A 31 9.79 -6.19 6.67
C GLU A 31 11.09 -6.03 5.85
N HIS A 32 11.43 -7.02 4.99
CA HIS A 32 12.69 -7.10 4.26
C HIS A 32 12.54 -7.16 2.75
N GLU A 33 11.33 -7.35 2.23
CA GLU A 33 11.07 -7.56 0.80
C GLU A 33 9.90 -6.71 0.32
N LEU A 34 10.09 -6.11 -0.86
CA LEU A 34 9.08 -5.34 -1.57
C LEU A 34 8.79 -6.01 -2.91
N LEU A 35 7.53 -6.01 -3.31
CA LEU A 35 7.12 -6.27 -4.68
C LEU A 35 7.02 -4.93 -5.39
N VAL A 36 7.89 -4.67 -6.37
CA VAL A 36 7.99 -3.37 -7.05
C VAL A 36 7.67 -3.52 -8.53
N ARG A 37 6.95 -2.54 -9.08
CA ARG A 37 6.59 -2.51 -10.50
C ARG A 37 7.22 -1.31 -11.19
N GLN A 38 7.83 -1.57 -12.35
CA GLN A 38 8.48 -0.57 -13.20
C GLN A 38 7.48 0.34 -13.93
N ARG A 39 6.23 -0.10 -14.07
CA ARG A 39 5.14 0.63 -14.74
C ARG A 39 3.93 0.65 -13.83
N ARG A 40 3.20 1.76 -13.87
CA ARG A 40 1.94 1.92 -13.15
C ARG A 40 0.89 0.96 -13.73
N THR A 41 0.27 0.19 -12.86
CA THR A 41 -0.88 -0.66 -13.11
C THR A 41 -2.15 0.03 -12.57
N LEU A 42 -3.30 -0.63 -12.69
CA LEU A 42 -4.53 -0.13 -12.06
C LEU A 42 -4.43 -0.04 -10.54
N TYR A 43 -3.55 -0.84 -9.91
CA TYR A 43 -3.32 -0.80 -8.47
C TYR A 43 -2.82 0.56 -8.00
N TYR A 44 -2.00 1.25 -8.82
CA TYR A 44 -1.46 2.58 -8.50
C TYR A 44 -2.54 3.62 -8.15
N PHE A 45 -3.75 3.45 -8.68
CA PHE A 45 -4.85 4.41 -8.49
C PHE A 45 -5.77 4.06 -7.31
N ILE A 46 -5.53 2.96 -6.60
CA ILE A 46 -6.35 2.54 -5.46
C ILE A 46 -5.90 3.31 -4.23
N ASN A 47 -6.74 4.21 -3.72
CA ASN A 47 -6.41 5.06 -2.58
C ASN A 47 -6.41 4.31 -1.24
N HIS A 48 -5.79 4.95 -0.24
CA HIS A 48 -5.78 4.46 1.13
C HIS A 48 -7.07 4.84 1.89
N ASP A 49 -7.66 3.90 2.63
CA ASP A 49 -8.64 4.15 3.68
C ASP A 49 -8.44 3.14 4.83
N LEU A 50 -8.56 3.59 6.08
CA LEU A 50 -8.54 2.76 7.29
C LEU A 50 -9.79 1.86 7.43
N ARG A 51 -10.84 2.14 6.64
CA ARG A 51 -12.04 1.30 6.52
C ARG A 51 -12.20 0.81 5.07
N PRO A 52 -11.26 0.00 4.57
CA PRO A 52 -11.22 -0.37 3.16
C PRO A 52 -12.31 -1.37 2.80
N ASN A 53 -12.67 -1.41 1.53
CA ASN A 53 -13.56 -2.42 0.95
C ASN A 53 -12.83 -3.47 0.10
N ALA A 54 -11.51 -3.36 -0.03
CA ALA A 54 -10.63 -4.37 -0.61
C ALA A 54 -9.45 -4.69 0.31
N LEU A 55 -8.71 -5.74 -0.03
CA LEU A 55 -7.43 -6.09 0.58
C LEU A 55 -6.47 -6.65 -0.47
N VAL A 56 -5.18 -6.56 -0.18
CA VAL A 56 -4.14 -7.26 -0.93
C VAL A 56 -3.95 -8.64 -0.32
N ASP A 57 -4.25 -9.69 -1.08
CA ASP A 57 -3.81 -11.05 -0.78
C ASP A 57 -2.40 -11.24 -1.35
N ILE A 58 -1.42 -11.23 -0.47
CA ILE A 58 -0.01 -11.36 -0.80
C ILE A 58 0.33 -12.75 -1.35
N GLN A 59 -0.37 -13.80 -0.91
CA GLN A 59 -0.10 -15.17 -1.36
C GLN A 59 -0.52 -15.38 -2.81
N SER A 60 -1.73 -14.92 -3.15
CA SER A 60 -2.21 -14.97 -4.53
C SER A 60 -1.74 -13.80 -5.39
N ARG A 61 -1.13 -12.78 -4.77
CA ARG A 61 -0.74 -11.51 -5.41
C ARG A 61 -1.93 -10.88 -6.13
N GLN A 62 -3.03 -10.71 -5.41
CA GLN A 62 -4.25 -10.12 -5.94
C GLN A 62 -4.84 -9.08 -5.00
N VAL A 63 -5.47 -8.07 -5.58
CA VAL A 63 -6.47 -7.26 -4.86
C VAL A 63 -7.81 -7.96 -4.95
N VAL A 64 -8.39 -8.25 -3.78
CA VAL A 64 -9.68 -8.91 -3.64
C VAL A 64 -10.64 -8.03 -2.84
N ALA A 65 -11.92 -8.05 -3.21
CA ALA A 65 -12.95 -7.37 -2.44
C ALA A 65 -13.13 -8.06 -1.09
N SER A 66 -13.15 -7.29 0.00
CA SER A 66 -13.39 -7.80 1.36
C SER A 66 -14.87 -7.77 1.74
N VAL A 67 -15.65 -6.99 1.00
CA VAL A 67 -17.11 -6.82 1.12
C VAL A 67 -17.73 -6.67 -0.27
N ALA A 68 -19.06 -6.67 -0.37
CA ALA A 68 -19.72 -6.27 -1.61
C ALA A 68 -19.43 -4.77 -1.89
N ILE A 69 -19.13 -4.45 -3.15
CA ILE A 69 -18.80 -3.10 -3.60
C ILE A 69 -19.81 -2.71 -4.69
N ASP A 70 -20.52 -1.61 -4.49
CA ASP A 70 -21.45 -1.08 -5.48
C ASP A 70 -20.68 -0.45 -6.66
N ALA A 71 -21.31 -0.38 -7.84
CA ALA A 71 -20.63 0.00 -9.09
C ALA A 71 -19.98 1.40 -9.07
N ASP A 72 -20.49 2.28 -8.23
CA ASP A 72 -20.12 3.68 -8.04
C ASP A 72 -19.32 3.93 -6.74
N GLN A 73 -19.05 2.88 -5.96
CA GLN A 73 -18.17 2.97 -4.79
C GLN A 73 -16.71 2.92 -5.20
N GLU A 74 -15.92 3.81 -4.63
CA GLU A 74 -14.46 3.76 -4.75
C GLU A 74 -13.90 2.51 -4.08
N ILE A 75 -12.96 1.85 -4.76
CA ILE A 75 -12.18 0.75 -4.19
C ILE A 75 -11.02 1.36 -3.38
N THR A 76 -10.91 0.98 -2.12
CA THR A 76 -9.86 1.49 -1.20
C THR A 76 -9.15 0.35 -0.47
N LEU A 77 -7.92 0.60 -0.06
CA LEU A 77 -7.06 -0.33 0.68
C LEU A 77 -6.55 0.27 1.98
N ASP A 78 -6.35 -0.57 2.99
CA ASP A 78 -5.61 -0.18 4.18
C ASP A 78 -4.14 -0.57 3.99
N TYR A 79 -3.31 0.39 3.56
CA TYR A 79 -1.89 0.17 3.31
C TYR A 79 -1.13 -0.24 4.58
N MET A 80 -1.67 0.08 5.78
CA MET A 80 -1.05 -0.32 7.05
C MET A 80 -1.19 -1.82 7.34
N ARG A 81 -2.02 -2.56 6.58
CA ARG A 81 -2.14 -4.03 6.71
C ARG A 81 -0.98 -4.77 6.08
N GLU A 82 -0.23 -4.12 5.20
CA GLU A 82 0.98 -4.70 4.66
C GLU A 82 2.09 -4.68 5.73
N PRO A 83 3.03 -5.64 5.71
CA PRO A 83 4.16 -5.70 6.64
C PRO A 83 5.21 -4.62 6.31
N LEU A 84 4.82 -3.35 6.46
CA LEU A 84 5.61 -2.19 6.08
C LEU A 84 6.98 -2.19 6.78
N PRO A 85 8.08 -1.88 6.06
CA PRO A 85 9.39 -1.76 6.69
C PRO A 85 9.39 -0.69 7.79
N LYS A 86 9.91 -1.01 8.98
CA LYS A 86 9.94 -0.08 10.13
C LYS A 86 10.58 1.28 9.80
N ARG A 87 11.59 1.28 8.93
CA ARG A 87 12.25 2.50 8.46
C ARG A 87 11.34 3.38 7.59
N TYR A 88 10.44 2.77 6.80
CA TYR A 88 9.48 3.53 5.99
C TYR A 88 8.52 4.33 6.87
N LEU A 89 8.07 3.75 7.99
CA LEU A 89 7.20 4.42 8.97
C LEU A 89 7.84 5.67 9.61
N GLN A 90 9.15 5.84 9.49
CA GLN A 90 9.90 7.00 9.99
C GLN A 90 10.07 8.10 8.93
N THR A 91 9.59 7.88 7.70
CA THR A 91 9.71 8.84 6.59
C THR A 91 8.51 9.79 6.51
N HIS A 92 8.69 10.92 5.83
CA HIS A 92 7.58 11.85 5.58
C HIS A 92 6.43 11.23 4.77
N GLY A 93 6.74 10.28 3.87
CA GLY A 93 5.74 9.57 3.06
C GLY A 93 4.76 8.72 3.87
N ALA A 94 5.14 8.27 5.07
CA ALA A 94 4.26 7.51 5.94
C ALA A 94 3.12 8.35 6.54
N SER A 95 3.20 9.69 6.48
CA SER A 95 2.16 10.57 7.03
C SER A 95 0.78 10.34 6.40
N TYR A 96 0.73 9.96 5.12
CA TYR A 96 -0.52 9.64 4.41
C TYR A 96 -1.24 8.41 4.99
N LEU A 97 -0.52 7.48 5.61
CA LEU A 97 -1.10 6.26 6.20
C LEU A 97 -1.97 6.53 7.43
N PHE A 98 -1.80 7.69 8.06
CA PHE A 98 -2.54 8.06 9.27
C PHE A 98 -3.76 8.95 8.95
N TRP A 99 -4.05 9.16 7.67
CA TRP A 99 -5.16 9.95 7.17
C TRP A 99 -6.21 9.07 6.47
N SER A 100 -7.48 9.35 6.74
CA SER A 100 -8.63 8.82 5.99
C SER A 100 -9.44 9.99 5.44
N GLU A 101 -9.90 9.88 4.18
CA GLU A 101 -10.74 10.90 3.54
C GLU A 101 -12.05 11.17 4.28
N ARG A 102 -12.47 10.28 5.19
CA ARG A 102 -13.67 10.43 6.02
C ARG A 102 -13.43 11.19 7.34
N GLY A 103 -12.30 11.86 7.50
CA GLY A 103 -12.08 12.86 8.54
C GLY A 103 -11.79 12.31 9.94
N MET A 104 -11.42 11.04 10.08
CA MET A 104 -10.93 10.50 11.35
C MET A 104 -9.41 10.49 11.37
N ARG A 105 -8.84 11.37 12.20
CA ARG A 105 -7.44 11.34 12.60
C ARG A 105 -7.26 10.16 13.55
N TYR A 106 -6.38 9.22 13.23
CA TYR A 106 -5.92 8.27 14.23
C TYR A 106 -4.92 9.02 15.12
N ASP A 107 -5.39 9.53 16.25
CA ASP A 107 -4.51 10.02 17.30
C ASP A 107 -3.79 8.82 17.91
N SER A 108 -2.58 8.53 17.42
CA SER A 108 -1.67 7.59 18.05
C SER A 108 -0.96 8.31 19.20
N PHE A 109 -1.15 7.85 20.44
CA PHE A 109 -0.14 7.69 21.49
C PHE A 109 -0.76 6.97 22.70
N HIS A 110 -0.33 5.74 22.96
CA HIS A 110 0.11 5.24 24.28
C HIS A 110 0.84 3.91 24.10
#